data_AF-A0A7J0BKQ2-F1
#
_entry.id   AF-A0A7J0BKQ2-F1
#
_cell.length_a   1.000
_cell.length_b   1.000
_cell.length_c   1.000
_cell.angle_alpha   90.00
_cell.angle_beta   90.00
_cell.angle_gamma   90.00
#
_symmetry.space_group_name_H-M   'P 1'
#
loop_
_entity.id
_entity.type
_entity.pdbx_description
1 polymer ?
#
loop_
_entity_poly.entity_id
_entity_poly.type
_entity_poly.pdbx_seq_one_letter_code
_entity_poly.pdbx_strand_id
1 'polypeptide(L)'
;MSVTYIMVGGIAVAAFIFLLIHKRSEGLRSLLFKLENDNNVLEIRVNEMEEERGQVQGNVAQLKGRMEAHEEAVAAEQRAISEAALQQEQLKTETFVEYLIRAGTVTKEHLVKVKAYKEKNRSQNSVEELLIMLDFVSGSAMQQAKTAYAAGKSAKDAPSPEQGKTV
;
A
#
# COMPACT_ATOMS: atom_id res chain seq x y z
N MET A 1 -23.59 98.53 24.23
CA MET A 1 -22.98 97.80 23.09
C MET A 1 -21.93 96.78 23.54
N SER A 2 -21.15 96.98 24.61
CA SER A 2 -20.07 96.05 25.00
C SER A 2 -20.53 94.65 25.45
N VAL A 3 -21.66 94.55 26.16
CA VAL A 3 -22.18 93.26 26.68
C VAL A 3 -22.65 92.32 25.57
N THR A 4 -23.23 92.86 24.50
CA THR A 4 -23.65 92.06 23.33
C THR A 4 -22.44 91.51 22.57
N TYR A 5 -21.34 92.27 22.45
CA TYR A 5 -20.11 91.76 21.83
C TYR A 5 -19.45 90.65 22.65
N ILE A 6 -19.50 90.73 23.98
CA ILE A 6 -18.96 89.68 24.86
C ILE A 6 -19.78 88.39 24.73
N MET A 7 -21.12 88.49 24.67
CA MET A 7 -21.99 87.34 24.44
C MET A 7 -21.77 86.70 23.06
N VAL A 8 -21.69 87.50 22.00
CA VAL A 8 -21.41 86.99 20.64
C VAL A 8 -20.02 86.35 20.57
N GLY A 9 -19.02 86.93 21.21
CA GLY A 9 -17.67 86.35 21.31
C GLY A 9 -17.67 85.00 22.03
N GLY A 10 -18.39 84.87 23.15
CA GLY A 10 -18.53 83.61 23.88
C GLY A 10 -19.21 82.51 23.06
N ILE A 11 -20.27 82.84 22.33
CA ILE A 11 -20.98 81.90 21.44
C ILE A 11 -20.08 81.46 20.29
N ALA A 12 -19.30 82.37 19.71
CA ALA A 12 -18.36 82.03 18.63
C ALA A 12 -17.26 81.06 19.10
N VAL A 13 -16.71 81.27 20.30
CA VAL A 13 -15.71 80.36 20.88
C VAL A 13 -16.32 78.98 21.18
N ALA A 14 -17.53 78.94 21.76
CA ALA A 14 -18.23 77.68 22.02
C ALA A 14 -18.53 76.91 20.73
N ALA A 15 -18.98 77.60 19.68
CA ALA A 15 -19.22 77.00 18.36
C ALA A 15 -17.94 76.47 17.73
N PHE A 16 -16.83 77.19 17.85
CA PHE A 16 -15.53 76.75 17.33
C PHE A 16 -15.01 75.50 18.04
N ILE A 17 -15.11 75.44 19.37
CA ILE A 17 -14.75 74.27 20.17
C ILE A 17 -15.64 73.07 19.79
N PHE A 18 -16.95 73.29 19.63
CA PHE A 18 -17.87 72.24 19.20
C PHE A 18 -17.51 71.66 17.83
N LEU A 19 -17.19 72.51 16.85
CA LEU A 19 -16.76 72.08 15.51
C LEU A 19 -15.46 71.27 15.53
N LEU A 20 -14.50 71.65 16.37
CA LEU A 20 -13.24 70.91 16.52
C LEU A 20 -13.48 69.51 17.12
N ILE A 21 -14.33 69.40 18.14
CA ILE A 21 -14.70 68.13 18.75
C ILE A 21 -15.47 67.27 17.75
N HIS A 22 -16.42 67.86 17.02
CA HIS A 22 -17.23 67.15 16.05
C HIS A 22 -16.37 66.56 14.92
N LYS A 23 -15.51 67.35 14.29
CA LYS A 23 -14.56 66.88 13.27
C LYS A 23 -13.66 65.75 13.76
N ARG A 24 -13.15 65.86 14.99
CA ARG A 24 -12.29 64.83 15.58
C ARG A 24 -13.08 63.54 15.86
N SER A 25 -14.33 63.66 16.30
CA SER A 25 -15.22 62.52 16.54
C SER A 25 -15.59 61.77 15.26
N GLU A 26 -15.82 62.49 14.15
CA GLU A 26 -16.08 61.89 12.84
C GLU A 26 -14.85 61.14 12.31
N GLY A 27 -13.66 61.71 12.46
CA GLY A 27 -12.41 61.03 12.10
C GLY A 27 -12.19 59.75 12.91
N LEU A 28 -12.45 59.78 14.22
CA LEU A 28 -12.36 58.59 15.08
C LEU A 28 -13.42 57.54 14.73
N ARG A 29 -14.65 57.94 14.41
CA ARG A 29 -15.71 57.02 13.94
C ARG A 29 -15.34 56.35 12.62
N SER A 30 -14.78 57.12 11.67
CA SER A 30 -14.31 56.57 10.40
C SER A 30 -13.17 55.57 10.59
N LEU A 31 -12.22 55.84 11.50
CA LEU A 31 -11.15 54.92 11.84
C LEU A 31 -11.67 53.65 12.52
N LEU A 32 -12.61 53.78 13.46
CA LEU A 32 -13.26 52.63 14.10
C LEU A 32 -13.97 51.75 13.08
N PHE A 33 -14.75 52.34 12.17
CA PHE A 33 -15.44 51.60 11.13
C PHE A 33 -14.46 50.88 10.19
N LYS A 34 -13.35 51.53 9.82
CA LYS A 34 -12.29 50.88 9.03
C LYS A 34 -11.66 49.71 9.79
N LEU A 35 -11.32 49.89 11.07
CA LEU A 35 -10.74 48.84 11.89
C LEU A 35 -11.69 47.64 12.04
N GLU A 36 -12.98 47.90 12.24
CA GLU A 36 -14.01 46.87 12.35
C GLU A 36 -14.16 46.11 11.04
N ASN A 37 -14.18 46.82 9.91
CA ASN A 37 -14.21 46.20 8.59
C ASN A 37 -12.94 45.38 8.30
N ASP A 38 -11.76 45.91 8.62
CA ASP A 38 -10.49 45.20 8.44
C ASP A 38 -10.42 43.95 9.32
N ASN A 39 -10.95 44.02 10.55
CA ASN A 39 -11.04 42.86 11.45
C ASN A 39 -11.97 41.79 10.87
N ASN A 40 -13.15 42.16 10.39
CA ASN A 40 -14.08 41.23 9.75
C ASN A 40 -13.45 40.56 8.51
N VAL A 41 -12.69 41.31 7.71
CA VAL A 41 -11.98 40.75 6.54
C VAL A 41 -10.88 39.78 6.98
N LEU A 42 -10.15 40.09 8.05
CA LEU A 42 -9.14 39.18 8.60
C LEU A 42 -9.77 37.90 9.15
N GLU A 43 -10.91 38.00 9.84
CA GLU A 43 -11.63 36.85 10.37
C GLU A 43 -12.12 35.92 9.25
N ILE A 44 -12.67 36.48 8.16
CA ILE A 44 -13.03 35.70 6.97
C ILE A 44 -11.82 34.97 6.40
N ARG A 45 -10.68 35.66 6.23
CA ARG A 45 -9.45 35.05 5.70
C ARG A 45 -8.89 33.96 6.61
N VAL A 46 -9.01 34.10 7.93
CA VAL A 46 -8.61 33.07 8.88
C VAL A 46 -9.48 31.83 8.69
N ASN A 47 -10.79 32.01 8.58
CA ASN A 47 -11.73 30.91 8.33
C ASN A 47 -11.45 30.21 6.99
N GLU A 48 -11.19 30.95 5.93
CA GLU A 48 -10.79 30.41 4.61
C GLU A 48 -9.50 29.58 4.72
N MET A 49 -8.47 30.10 5.40
CA MET A 49 -7.21 29.37 5.60
C MET A 49 -7.37 28.13 6.48
N GLU A 50 -8.26 28.16 7.48
CA GLU A 50 -8.57 26.99 8.29
C GLU A 50 -9.29 25.91 7.48
N GLU A 51 -10.20 26.30 6.59
CA GLU A 51 -10.87 25.38 5.67
C GLU A 51 -9.86 24.76 4.68
N GLU A 52 -9.01 25.57 4.05
CA GLU A 52 -7.96 25.09 3.16
C GLU A 52 -7.00 24.12 3.88
N ARG A 53 -6.60 24.46 5.12
CA ARG A 53 -5.80 23.58 5.95
C ARG A 53 -6.50 22.25 6.21
N GLY A 54 -7.80 22.28 6.52
CA GLY A 54 -8.62 21.09 6.72
C GLY A 54 -8.67 20.22 5.46
N GLN A 55 -8.88 20.82 4.29
CA GLN A 55 -8.90 20.11 3.01
C GLN A 55 -7.53 19.49 2.69
N VAL A 56 -6.43 20.22 2.87
CA VAL A 56 -5.07 19.71 2.65
C VAL A 56 -4.78 18.55 3.59
N GLN A 57 -5.13 18.66 4.88
CA GLN A 57 -4.96 17.56 5.83
C GLN A 57 -5.78 16.32 5.44
N GLY A 58 -7.03 16.51 4.98
CA GLY A 58 -7.86 15.44 4.46
C GLY A 58 -7.23 14.73 3.25
N ASN A 59 -6.72 15.52 2.29
CA ASN A 59 -6.03 15.00 1.10
C ASN A 59 -4.76 14.22 1.46
N VAL A 60 -3.97 14.73 2.42
CA VAL A 60 -2.76 14.04 2.91
C VAL A 60 -3.12 12.72 3.58
N ALA A 61 -4.15 12.69 4.43
CA ALA A 61 -4.61 11.45 5.07
C ALA A 61 -5.09 10.42 4.03
N GLN A 62 -5.85 10.87 3.03
CA GLN A 62 -6.31 10.00 1.95
C GLN A 62 -5.14 9.45 1.11
N LEU A 63 -4.16 10.30 0.78
CA LEU A 63 -2.98 9.89 0.02
C LEU A 63 -2.14 8.89 0.80
N LYS A 64 -1.96 9.12 2.11
CA LYS A 64 -1.26 8.21 3.01
C LYS A 64 -1.94 6.84 3.05
N GLY A 65 -3.27 6.78 3.21
CA GLY A 65 -4.01 5.52 3.20
C GLY A 65 -3.89 4.77 1.86
N ARG A 66 -3.86 5.50 0.74
CA ARG A 66 -3.61 4.90 -0.60
C ARG A 66 -2.19 4.36 -0.74
N MET A 67 -1.18 5.05 -0.19
CA MET A 67 0.20 4.59 -0.21
C MET A 67 0.37 3.34 0.66
N GLU A 68 -0.17 3.33 1.88
CA GLU A 68 -0.12 2.16 2.77
C GLU A 68 -0.76 0.92 2.10
N ALA A 69 -1.93 1.08 1.47
CA ALA A 69 -2.58 0.00 0.73
C ALA A 69 -1.75 -0.48 -0.47
N HIS A 70 -1.08 0.42 -1.18
CA HIS A 70 -0.20 0.06 -2.30
C HIS A 70 1.06 -0.65 -1.82
N GLU A 71 1.68 -0.21 -0.74
CA GLU A 71 2.83 -0.88 -0.12
C GLU A 71 2.47 -2.29 0.32
N GLU A 72 1.28 -2.48 0.93
CA GLU A 72 0.79 -3.81 1.29
C GLU A 72 0.57 -4.71 0.07
N ALA A 73 -0.04 -4.17 -1.00
CA ALA A 73 -0.25 -4.89 -2.25
C ALA A 73 1.08 -5.32 -2.90
N VAL A 74 2.07 -4.43 -2.97
CA VAL A 74 3.39 -4.73 -3.53
C VAL A 74 4.13 -5.76 -2.65
N ALA A 75 4.03 -5.65 -1.32
CA ALA A 75 4.62 -6.63 -0.43
C ALA A 75 3.97 -8.02 -0.58
N ALA A 76 2.65 -8.07 -0.76
CA ALA A 76 1.93 -9.31 -1.02
C ALA A 76 2.31 -9.92 -2.37
N GLU A 77 2.42 -9.10 -3.42
CA GLU A 77 2.86 -9.54 -4.75
C GLU A 77 4.29 -10.10 -4.71
N GLN A 78 5.22 -9.39 -4.05
CA GLN A 78 6.60 -9.84 -3.91
C GLN A 78 6.68 -11.16 -3.14
N ARG A 79 5.86 -11.35 -2.10
CA ARG A 79 5.74 -12.62 -1.38
C ARG A 79 5.24 -13.72 -2.30
N ALA A 80 4.17 -13.48 -3.05
CA ALA A 80 3.62 -14.46 -3.99
C ALA A 80 4.64 -14.86 -5.06
N ILE A 81 5.41 -13.90 -5.61
CA ILE A 81 6.49 -14.17 -6.56
C ILE A 81 7.59 -15.00 -5.90
N SER A 82 8.00 -14.64 -4.68
CA SER A 82 9.05 -15.38 -3.96
C SER A 82 8.61 -16.81 -3.60
N GLU A 83 7.36 -17.00 -3.19
CA GLU A 83 6.79 -18.33 -2.90
C GLU A 83 6.67 -19.16 -4.17
N ALA A 84 6.24 -18.57 -5.28
CA ALA A 84 6.19 -19.24 -6.57
C ALA A 84 7.59 -19.65 -7.05
N ALA A 85 8.60 -18.79 -6.88
CA ALA A 85 9.99 -19.09 -7.20
C ALA A 85 10.54 -20.23 -6.32
N LEU A 86 10.27 -20.20 -5.02
CA LEU A 86 10.65 -21.27 -4.08
C LEU A 86 9.98 -22.60 -4.43
N GLN A 87 8.68 -22.59 -4.76
CA GLN A 87 7.97 -23.78 -5.22
C GLN A 87 8.58 -24.29 -6.53
N GLN A 88 8.91 -23.41 -7.46
CA GLN A 88 9.55 -23.80 -8.72
C GLN A 88 10.93 -24.41 -8.50
N GLU A 89 11.72 -23.87 -7.56
CA GLU A 89 13.05 -24.37 -7.22
C GLU A 89 12.98 -25.73 -6.50
N GLN A 90 12.07 -25.90 -5.54
CA GLN A 90 11.77 -27.20 -4.91
C GLN A 90 11.38 -28.24 -5.97
N LEU A 91 10.57 -27.84 -6.95
CA LEU A 91 10.18 -28.72 -8.04
C LEU A 91 11.28 -28.98 -9.08
N LYS A 92 12.39 -28.23 -9.06
CA LYS A 92 13.59 -28.51 -9.88
C LYS A 92 14.54 -29.49 -9.19
N THR A 93 14.58 -29.46 -7.86
CA THR A 93 15.39 -30.35 -7.02
C THR A 93 14.66 -31.63 -6.60
N GLU A 94 13.34 -31.70 -6.80
CA GLU A 94 12.50 -32.87 -6.52
C GLU A 94 13.06 -34.14 -7.16
N THR A 95 13.29 -35.17 -6.35
CA THR A 95 13.70 -36.49 -6.82
C THR A 95 12.49 -37.26 -7.38
N PHE A 96 12.71 -38.25 -8.24
CA PHE A 96 11.62 -39.03 -8.83
C PHE A 96 10.74 -39.73 -7.76
N VAL A 97 11.34 -40.14 -6.64
CA VAL A 97 10.61 -40.75 -5.52
C VAL A 97 9.70 -39.74 -4.82
N GLU A 98 10.14 -38.49 -4.65
CA GLU A 98 9.33 -37.41 -4.08
C GLU A 98 8.17 -37.04 -5.02
N TYR A 99 8.43 -37.00 -6.33
CA TYR A 99 7.40 -36.82 -7.34
C TYR A 99 6.31 -37.90 -7.24
N LEU A 100 6.68 -39.17 -7.07
CA LEU A 100 5.72 -40.27 -6.92
C LEU A 100 4.82 -40.11 -5.68
N ILE A 101 5.35 -39.52 -4.60
CA ILE A 101 4.55 -39.21 -3.39
C ILE A 101 3.61 -38.04 -3.66
N ARG A 102 4.11 -36.95 -4.26
CA ARG A 102 3.32 -35.75 -4.57
C ARG A 102 2.20 -36.03 -5.58
N ALA A 103 2.45 -36.88 -6.56
CA ALA A 103 1.48 -37.32 -7.55
C ALA A 103 0.44 -38.31 -6.99
N GLY A 104 0.57 -38.72 -5.72
CA GLY A 104 -0.32 -39.69 -5.08
C GLY A 104 -0.19 -41.11 -5.63
N THR A 105 0.82 -41.38 -6.46
CA THR A 105 1.08 -42.72 -7.02
C THR A 105 1.61 -43.67 -5.94
N VAL A 106 2.31 -43.14 -4.93
CA VAL A 106 2.92 -43.91 -3.84
C VAL A 106 2.71 -43.21 -2.50
N THR A 107 2.35 -43.93 -1.44
CA THR A 107 2.27 -43.38 -0.09
C THR A 107 3.62 -43.50 0.64
N LYS A 108 3.82 -42.69 1.70
CA LYS A 108 5.01 -42.81 2.56
C LYS A 108 5.13 -44.21 3.18
N GLU A 109 4.02 -44.86 3.47
CA GLU A 109 3.97 -46.22 4.03
C GLU A 109 4.47 -47.28 3.03
N HIS A 110 4.15 -47.14 1.74
CA HIS A 110 4.67 -48.02 0.70
C HIS A 110 6.20 -47.92 0.60
N LEU A 111 6.76 -46.70 0.72
CA LEU A 111 8.21 -46.50 0.72
C LEU A 111 8.89 -47.08 1.95
N VAL A 112 8.27 -47.01 3.14
CA VAL A 112 8.80 -47.66 4.34
C VAL A 112 8.84 -49.18 4.15
N LYS A 113 7.77 -49.78 3.60
CA LYS A 113 7.71 -51.22 3.31
C LYS A 113 8.76 -51.65 2.28
N VAL A 114 8.95 -50.86 1.22
CA VAL A 114 9.97 -51.10 0.19
C VAL A 114 11.38 -50.99 0.77
N LYS A 115 11.67 -49.97 1.60
CA LYS A 115 12.98 -49.82 2.27
C LYS A 115 13.26 -50.98 3.21
N ALA A 116 12.27 -51.37 4.03
CA ALA A 116 12.39 -52.52 4.92
C ALA A 116 12.63 -53.83 4.16
N TYR A 117 11.94 -54.02 3.01
CA TYR A 117 12.17 -55.17 2.15
C TYR A 117 13.57 -55.17 1.53
N LYS A 118 14.05 -54.01 1.05
CA LYS A 118 15.39 -53.85 0.46
C LYS A 118 16.50 -54.19 1.45
N GLU A 119 16.38 -53.68 2.68
CA GLU A 119 17.34 -53.90 3.75
C GLU A 119 17.34 -55.36 4.22
N LYS A 120 16.16 -55.92 4.47
CA LYS A 120 15.98 -57.32 4.91
C LYS A 120 16.53 -58.33 3.91
N ASN A 121 16.35 -58.08 2.61
CA ASN A 121 16.74 -59.02 1.55
C ASN A 121 18.05 -58.64 0.84
N ARG A 122 18.74 -57.57 1.29
CA ARG A 122 19.92 -56.99 0.62
C ARG A 122 19.74 -56.84 -0.89
N SER A 123 18.53 -56.45 -1.31
CA SER A 123 18.19 -56.35 -2.72
C SER A 123 18.98 -55.22 -3.39
N GLN A 124 19.60 -55.51 -4.54
CA GLN A 124 20.26 -54.47 -5.35
C GLN A 124 19.29 -53.67 -6.22
N ASN A 125 18.02 -54.09 -6.28
CA ASN A 125 17.01 -53.43 -7.10
C ASN A 125 16.78 -51.99 -6.63
N SER A 126 16.46 -51.12 -7.58
CA SER A 126 16.05 -49.74 -7.31
C SER A 126 14.74 -49.71 -6.52
N VAL A 127 14.49 -48.60 -5.82
CA VAL A 127 13.23 -48.41 -5.07
C VAL A 127 12.01 -48.49 -5.99
N GLU A 128 12.17 -48.03 -7.23
CA GLU A 128 11.14 -48.04 -8.28
C GLU A 128 10.80 -49.47 -8.73
N GLU A 129 11.81 -50.29 -8.98
CA GLU A 129 11.62 -51.69 -9.34
C GLU A 129 10.96 -52.46 -8.20
N LEU A 130 11.34 -52.18 -6.95
CA LEU A 130 10.73 -52.80 -5.78
C LEU A 130 9.27 -52.36 -5.57
N LEU A 131 8.91 -51.12 -5.93
CA LEU A 131 7.52 -50.66 -5.90
C LEU A 131 6.64 -51.44 -6.90
N ILE A 132 7.20 -51.82 -8.06
CA ILE A 132 6.50 -52.67 -9.03
C ILE A 132 6.48 -54.12 -8.56
N MET A 133 7.62 -54.64 -8.08
CA MET A 133 7.76 -56.05 -7.67
C MET A 133 6.85 -56.42 -6.49
N LEU A 134 6.60 -55.46 -5.59
CA LEU A 134 5.71 -55.62 -4.44
C LEU A 134 4.27 -55.22 -4.75
N ASP A 135 3.94 -54.97 -6.02
CA ASP A 135 2.61 -54.66 -6.54
C ASP A 135 1.97 -53.39 -5.92
N PHE A 136 2.81 -52.47 -5.43
CA PHE A 136 2.35 -51.16 -4.92
C PHE A 136 2.04 -50.17 -6.06
N VAL A 137 2.68 -50.34 -7.21
CA VAL A 137 2.46 -49.55 -8.42
C VAL A 137 2.56 -50.47 -9.63
N SER A 138 1.59 -50.40 -10.55
CA SER A 138 1.67 -51.19 -11.78
C SER A 138 2.81 -50.70 -12.68
N GLY A 139 3.41 -51.60 -13.46
CA GLY A 139 4.48 -51.24 -14.40
C GLY A 139 4.05 -50.17 -15.42
N SER A 140 2.79 -50.19 -15.85
CA SER A 140 2.22 -49.18 -16.75
C SER A 140 2.08 -47.81 -16.07
N ALA A 141 1.63 -47.76 -14.82
CA ALA A 141 1.55 -46.52 -14.05
C ALA A 141 2.94 -45.94 -13.73
N MET A 142 3.93 -46.79 -13.44
CA MET A 142 5.32 -46.35 -13.24
C MET A 142 5.90 -45.75 -14.53
N GLN A 143 5.63 -46.36 -15.69
CA GLN A 143 6.12 -45.86 -16.97
C GLN A 143 5.48 -44.51 -17.33
N GLN A 144 4.17 -44.35 -17.07
CA GLN A 144 3.48 -43.06 -17.23
C GLN A 144 4.00 -42.00 -16.26
N ALA A 145 4.30 -42.36 -15.00
CA ALA A 145 4.90 -41.45 -14.04
C ALA A 145 6.31 -41.02 -14.47
N LYS A 146 7.13 -41.93 -15.00
CA LYS A 146 8.47 -41.61 -15.54
C LYS A 146 8.41 -40.67 -16.73
N THR A 147 7.50 -40.90 -17.68
CA THR A 147 7.35 -40.01 -18.84
C THR A 147 6.82 -38.65 -18.43
N ALA A 148 5.87 -38.58 -17.50
CA ALA A 148 5.35 -37.32 -16.97
C ALA A 148 6.42 -36.54 -16.19
N TYR A 149 7.24 -37.22 -15.39
CA TYR A 149 8.37 -36.61 -14.68
C TYR A 149 9.45 -36.11 -15.64
N ALA A 150 9.83 -36.91 -16.64
CA ALA A 150 10.81 -36.53 -17.65
C ALA A 150 10.31 -35.34 -18.51
N ALA A 151 9.06 -35.37 -18.95
CA ALA A 151 8.44 -34.27 -19.69
C ALA A 151 8.35 -32.99 -18.84
N GLY A 152 8.01 -33.12 -17.56
CA GLY A 152 7.97 -32.01 -16.60
C GLY A 152 9.33 -31.42 -16.28
N LYS A 153 10.43 -32.18 -16.44
CA LYS A 153 11.80 -31.69 -16.30
C LYS A 153 12.28 -30.98 -17.58
N SER A 154 12.07 -31.60 -18.75
CA SER A 154 12.45 -31.03 -20.06
C SER A 154 11.71 -29.73 -20.40
N ALA A 155 10.45 -29.58 -19.99
CA ALA A 155 9.70 -28.34 -20.18
C ALA A 155 10.17 -27.20 -19.25
N LYS A 156 10.89 -27.52 -18.16
CA LYS A 156 11.39 -26.55 -17.18
C LYS A 156 12.83 -26.06 -17.44
N ASP A 157 13.59 -26.79 -18.25
CA ASP A 157 14.95 -26.43 -18.67
C ASP A 157 14.96 -25.55 -19.94
N ALA A 158 13.81 -25.26 -20.53
CA ALA A 158 13.70 -24.31 -21.64
C ALA A 158 13.96 -22.88 -21.14
N PRO A 159 14.83 -22.09 -21.81
CA PRO A 159 15.07 -20.71 -21.43
C PRO A 159 13.75 -19.93 -21.53
N SER A 160 13.38 -19.29 -20.41
CA SER A 160 12.24 -18.36 -20.37
C SER A 160 12.48 -17.30 -21.45
N PRO A 161 11.53 -17.04 -22.37
CA PRO A 161 11.71 -16.02 -23.38
C PRO A 161 11.90 -14.69 -22.65
N GLU A 162 13.12 -14.17 -22.72
CA GLU A 162 13.42 -12.82 -22.27
C GLU A 162 12.44 -11.88 -22.95
N GLN A 163 11.69 -11.19 -22.10
CA GLN A 163 10.78 -10.13 -22.47
C GLN A 163 11.55 -9.15 -23.37
N GLY A 164 11.10 -9.04 -24.62
CA GLY A 164 11.57 -8.03 -25.54
C GLY A 164 11.41 -6.66 -24.91
N LYS A 165 12.52 -6.09 -24.44
CA LYS A 165 12.64 -4.65 -24.21
C LYS A 165 12.59 -3.97 -25.58
N THR A 166 11.40 -3.46 -25.91
CA THR A 166 11.26 -2.31 -26.78
C THR A 166 12.13 -1.19 -26.22
N VAL A 167 13.13 -0.77 -27.00
CA VAL A 167 13.76 0.54 -26.93
C VAL A 167 13.35 1.28 -28.19
#